data_AF-A0A7C7JA87-F1
#
_entry.id   AF-A0A7C7JA87-F1
#
_cell.length_a   1.000
_cell.length_b   1.000
_cell.length_c   1.000
_cell.angle_alpha   90.00
_cell.angle_beta   90.00
_cell.angle_gamma   90.00
#
_symmetry.space_group_name_H-M   'P 1'
#
loop_
_entity.id
_entity.type
_entity.pdbx_description
1 polymer ?
#
loop_
_entity_poly.entity_id
_entity_poly.type
_entity_poly.pdbx_seq_one_letter_code
_entity_poly.pdbx_strand_id
1 'polypeptide(L)'
;MQLFQLQSFYLLLDTKQPSQQKFEVNNPEEYIQVSDTTDIELGNSVSVNVNGTKILICNTEEGFFAVQDRCTHALIPLCGGFIQGTLISCPLHGAVFDLKTGEVMAPPAFEDLQTFKLKIEGTSVSVQNPDA
;
A
#
# COMPACT_ATOMS: atom_id res chain seq x y z
N MET A 1 47.61 42.58 3.72
CA MET A 1 46.25 43.04 4.09
C MET A 1 45.54 41.84 4.67
N GLN A 2 45.59 41.55 5.98
CA GLN A 2 44.81 42.20 7.06
C GLN A 2 43.33 42.34 6.62
N LEU A 3 42.33 41.74 7.30
CA LEU A 3 42.00 41.98 8.71
C LEU A 3 41.09 40.85 9.31
N PHE A 4 41.44 40.38 10.52
CA PHE A 4 40.64 40.02 11.73
C PHE A 4 39.41 39.08 11.59
N GLN A 5 39.43 37.83 12.09
CA GLN A 5 39.27 37.38 13.51
C GLN A 5 38.16 38.12 14.27
N LEU A 6 37.10 37.40 14.67
CA LEU A 6 36.46 37.51 15.98
C LEU A 6 35.62 36.24 16.24
N GLN A 7 36.14 35.38 17.12
CA GLN A 7 35.37 34.38 17.87
C GLN A 7 34.59 35.06 18.98
N SER A 8 33.38 34.57 19.28
CA SER A 8 32.86 34.38 20.64
C SER A 8 31.50 33.69 20.55
N PHE A 9 31.40 32.43 20.95
CA PHE A 9 31.04 32.02 22.32
C PHE A 9 29.64 32.48 22.71
N TYR A 10 28.64 31.64 22.44
CA TYR A 10 27.54 31.44 23.38
C TYR A 10 27.34 29.94 23.58
N LEU A 11 27.58 29.54 24.83
CA LEU A 11 27.50 28.20 25.38
C LEU A 11 26.03 27.88 25.70
N LEU A 12 25.63 26.65 25.35
CA LEU A 12 24.75 25.74 26.10
C LEU A 12 23.39 26.24 26.61
N LEU A 13 22.31 25.69 26.02
CA LEU A 13 21.27 25.04 26.81
C LEU A 13 20.90 23.69 26.16
N ASP A 14 21.12 22.64 26.94
CA ASP A 14 20.66 21.28 26.74
C ASP A 14 19.14 21.22 26.49
N THR A 15 18.73 20.72 25.33
CA THR A 15 17.57 19.84 25.24
C THR A 15 17.92 18.71 24.29
N LYS A 16 18.10 17.51 24.84
CA LYS A 16 18.23 16.24 24.12
C LYS A 16 17.24 16.18 22.94
N GLN A 17 17.74 16.28 21.72
CA GLN A 17 17.00 15.83 20.54
C GLN A 17 17.09 14.30 20.50
N PRO A 18 15.97 13.57 20.45
CA PRO A 18 16.03 12.12 20.31
C PRO A 18 16.57 11.80 18.91
N SER A 19 17.65 11.03 18.90
CA SER A 19 18.29 10.30 17.80
C SER A 19 17.55 10.37 16.45
N GLN A 20 18.08 11.18 15.54
CA GLN A 20 17.90 10.96 14.10
C GLN A 20 18.61 9.65 13.75
N GLN A 21 17.87 8.55 13.79
CA GLN A 21 18.36 7.30 13.23
C GLN A 21 18.34 7.46 11.71
N LYS A 22 19.54 7.62 11.17
CA LYS A 22 19.82 7.63 9.74
C LYS A 22 19.54 6.21 9.23
N PHE A 23 18.34 5.97 8.68
CA PHE A 23 18.02 4.71 8.03
C PHE A 23 18.61 4.74 6.62
N GLU A 24 19.83 4.23 6.46
CA GLU A 24 20.26 3.71 5.17
C GLU A 24 19.50 2.39 4.96
N VAL A 25 18.52 2.38 4.05
CA VAL A 25 17.83 1.13 3.68
C VAL A 25 18.05 0.88 2.20
N ASN A 26 19.08 0.08 1.92
CA ASN A 26 19.17 -0.67 0.67
C ASN A 26 18.51 -2.03 0.93
N ASN A 27 17.17 -2.10 0.92
CA ASN A 27 16.46 -3.38 0.98
C ASN A 27 15.33 -3.41 -0.05
N PRO A 28 15.46 -4.19 -1.15
CA PRO A 28 14.51 -4.22 -2.28
C PRO A 28 13.17 -4.93 -1.97
N GLU A 29 12.90 -5.24 -0.70
CA GLU A 29 11.70 -5.97 -0.25
C GLU A 29 11.20 -5.33 1.05
N GLU A 30 11.01 -4.01 1.06
CA GLU A 30 10.35 -3.31 2.16
C GLU A 30 8.85 -3.62 2.15
N TYR A 31 8.31 -4.04 3.31
CA TYR A 31 6.87 -4.27 3.50
C TYR A 31 6.35 -3.31 4.56
N ILE A 32 5.17 -2.73 4.30
CA ILE A 32 4.50 -1.78 5.18
C ILE A 32 3.25 -2.48 5.73
N GLN A 33 3.12 -2.54 7.05
CA GLN A 33 1.93 -3.11 7.70
C GLN A 33 0.73 -2.17 7.50
N VAL A 34 -0.41 -2.72 7.06
CA VAL A 34 -1.59 -1.92 6.64
C VAL A 34 -2.91 -2.34 7.28
N SER A 35 -3.04 -3.59 7.73
CA SER A 35 -4.29 -4.12 8.28
C SER A 35 -4.02 -5.31 9.19
N ASP A 36 -5.05 -5.72 9.93
CA ASP A 36 -5.14 -7.05 10.52
C ASP A 36 -6.03 -7.95 9.65
N THR A 37 -5.76 -9.27 9.60
CA THR A 37 -6.59 -10.23 8.86
C THR A 37 -8.00 -10.34 9.43
N THR A 38 -8.19 -10.05 10.72
CA THR A 38 -9.47 -10.11 11.40
C THR A 38 -10.38 -8.91 11.10
N ASP A 39 -9.82 -7.83 10.52
CA ASP A 39 -10.58 -6.65 10.11
C ASP A 39 -11.27 -6.83 8.75
N ILE A 40 -10.93 -7.90 8.01
CA ILE A 40 -11.43 -8.15 6.66
C ILE A 40 -12.11 -9.52 6.64
N GLU A 41 -13.44 -9.52 6.76
CA GLU A 41 -14.21 -10.75 6.67
C GLU A 41 -14.04 -11.43 5.30
N LEU A 42 -14.28 -12.75 5.25
CA LEU A 42 -14.24 -13.52 4.01
C LEU A 42 -15.20 -12.92 2.97
N GLY A 43 -14.72 -12.71 1.75
CA GLY A 43 -15.48 -12.10 0.66
C GLY A 43 -15.55 -10.58 0.70
N ASN A 44 -14.92 -9.93 1.69
CA ASN A 44 -14.83 -8.48 1.80
C ASN A 44 -13.44 -7.96 1.44
N SER A 45 -13.33 -6.63 1.38
CA SER A 45 -12.10 -5.92 1.07
C SER A 45 -11.98 -4.62 1.86
N VAL A 46 -10.75 -4.11 1.98
CA VAL A 46 -10.46 -2.80 2.58
C VAL A 46 -9.47 -2.02 1.71
N SER A 47 -9.74 -0.73 1.53
CA SER A 47 -8.85 0.21 0.85
C SER A 47 -7.83 0.79 1.84
N VAL A 48 -6.55 0.66 1.51
CA VAL A 48 -5.44 1.23 2.29
C VAL A 48 -4.68 2.25 1.44
N ASN A 49 -3.94 3.15 2.11
CA ASN A 49 -3.09 4.13 1.44
C ASN A 49 -1.64 3.91 1.87
N VAL A 50 -0.78 3.58 0.91
CA VAL A 50 0.66 3.39 1.13
C VAL A 50 1.38 4.41 0.26
N ASN A 51 2.02 5.40 0.88
CA ASN A 51 2.76 6.48 0.21
C ASN A 51 1.98 7.23 -0.90
N GLY A 52 0.66 7.32 -0.78
CA GLY A 52 -0.20 7.97 -1.78
C GLY A 52 -0.83 7.00 -2.78
N THR A 53 -0.37 5.75 -2.82
CA THR A 53 -0.94 4.68 -3.66
C THR A 53 -2.11 4.02 -2.93
N LYS A 54 -3.26 3.96 -3.61
CA LYS A 54 -4.47 3.30 -3.11
C LYS A 54 -4.45 1.83 -3.48
N ILE A 55 -4.42 0.98 -2.47
CA ILE A 55 -4.30 -0.48 -2.61
C ILE A 55 -5.51 -1.13 -1.95
N LEU A 56 -6.15 -2.07 -2.64
CA LEU A 56 -7.27 -2.85 -2.15
C LEU A 56 -6.75 -4.18 -1.64
N ILE A 57 -7.01 -4.48 -0.37
CA ILE A 57 -6.73 -5.77 0.24
C ILE A 57 -8.03 -6.57 0.25
N CYS A 58 -8.02 -7.74 -0.38
CA CYS A 58 -9.19 -8.61 -0.53
C CYS A 58 -8.97 -9.91 0.23
N ASN A 59 -9.98 -10.38 0.96
CA ASN A 59 -9.98 -11.69 1.60
C ASN A 59 -10.88 -12.66 0.83
N THR A 60 -10.31 -13.73 0.29
CA THR A 60 -11.04 -14.76 -0.45
C THR A 60 -10.81 -16.15 0.17
N GLU A 61 -11.56 -17.15 -0.29
CA GLU A 61 -11.38 -18.53 0.16
C GLU A 61 -10.00 -19.11 -0.23
N GLU A 62 -9.34 -18.52 -1.24
CA GLU A 62 -7.98 -18.90 -1.67
C GLU A 62 -6.88 -18.12 -0.93
N GLY A 63 -7.26 -17.13 -0.11
CA GLY A 63 -6.33 -16.30 0.67
C GLY A 63 -6.51 -14.81 0.40
N PHE A 64 -5.53 -14.04 0.87
CA PHE A 64 -5.53 -12.59 0.71
C PHE A 64 -4.78 -12.17 -0.55
N PHE A 65 -5.31 -11.15 -1.22
CA PHE A 65 -4.72 -10.56 -2.41
C PHE A 65 -4.69 -9.04 -2.30
N ALA A 66 -3.72 -8.42 -2.96
CA ALA A 66 -3.60 -6.96 -3.02
C ALA A 66 -3.50 -6.48 -4.47
N VAL A 67 -4.38 -5.56 -4.83
CA VAL A 67 -4.46 -4.94 -6.16
C VAL A 67 -4.61 -3.43 -6.03
N GLN A 68 -4.40 -2.66 -7.10
CA GLN A 68 -4.72 -1.23 -7.07
C GLN A 68 -6.21 -1.03 -6.77
N ASP A 69 -6.56 -0.09 -5.89
CA ASP A 69 -7.96 0.24 -5.57
C ASP A 69 -8.55 1.25 -6.57
N ARG A 70 -8.17 1.17 -7.84
CA ARG A 70 -8.73 2.02 -8.89
C ARG A 70 -9.01 1.17 -10.10
N CYS A 71 -10.29 1.03 -10.42
CA CYS A 71 -10.73 0.37 -11.63
C CYS A 71 -10.11 1.03 -12.86
N THR A 72 -9.42 0.28 -13.71
CA THR A 72 -8.74 0.80 -14.90
C THR A 72 -9.70 1.39 -15.95
N HIS A 73 -10.99 1.05 -15.89
CA HIS A 73 -11.99 1.62 -16.77
C HIS A 73 -12.25 3.12 -16.51
N ALA A 74 -12.42 3.53 -15.25
CA ALA A 74 -12.90 4.88 -14.91
C ALA A 74 -12.23 5.49 -13.66
N LEU A 75 -11.17 4.87 -13.15
CA LEU A 75 -10.39 5.31 -11.98
C LEU A 75 -11.20 5.46 -10.67
N ILE A 76 -12.34 4.77 -10.59
CA ILE A 76 -13.20 4.73 -9.40
C ILE A 76 -12.73 3.60 -8.46
N PRO A 77 -12.88 3.76 -7.13
CA PRO A 77 -12.55 2.71 -6.17
C PRO A 77 -13.17 1.36 -6.49
N LEU A 78 -12.39 0.29 -6.28
CA LEU A 78 -12.87 -1.09 -6.33
C LEU A 78 -13.39 -1.56 -4.97
N CYS A 79 -12.97 -0.91 -3.88
CA CYS A 79 -13.48 -1.12 -2.53
C CYS A 79 -15.01 -1.06 -2.51
N GLY A 80 -15.64 -2.08 -1.91
CA GLY A 80 -17.09 -2.27 -1.95
C GLY A 80 -17.58 -3.02 -3.21
N GLY A 81 -16.69 -3.44 -4.08
CA GLY A 81 -16.96 -4.38 -5.17
C GLY A 81 -17.33 -5.77 -4.66
N PHE A 82 -18.03 -6.53 -5.49
CA PHE A 82 -18.48 -7.89 -5.16
C PHE A 82 -17.38 -8.89 -5.46
N ILE A 83 -17.02 -9.73 -4.49
CA ILE A 83 -15.99 -10.77 -4.62
C ILE A 83 -16.66 -12.15 -4.75
N GLN A 84 -16.27 -12.92 -5.76
CA GLN A 84 -16.66 -14.31 -5.95
C GLN A 84 -15.45 -15.14 -6.38
N GLY A 85 -14.99 -16.07 -5.54
CA GLY A 85 -13.72 -16.76 -5.74
C GLY A 85 -12.57 -15.75 -5.73
N THR A 86 -11.75 -15.74 -6.78
CA THR A 86 -10.71 -14.72 -7.00
C THR A 86 -11.19 -13.53 -7.83
N LEU A 87 -12.46 -13.48 -8.24
CA LEU A 87 -12.95 -12.41 -9.11
C LEU A 87 -13.56 -11.27 -8.29
N ILE A 88 -13.19 -10.04 -8.62
CA ILE A 88 -13.84 -8.83 -8.10
C ILE A 88 -14.59 -8.10 -9.22
N SER A 89 -15.85 -7.76 -8.99
CA SER A 89 -16.64 -6.89 -9.86
C SER A 89 -16.65 -5.46 -9.34
N CYS A 90 -16.23 -4.52 -10.20
CA CYS A 90 -16.24 -3.10 -9.91
C CYS A 90 -17.66 -2.62 -9.54
N PRO A 91 -17.83 -1.93 -8.40
CA PRO A 91 -19.17 -1.62 -7.88
C PRO A 91 -19.97 -0.62 -8.73
N LEU A 92 -19.32 0.08 -9.67
CA LEU A 92 -19.98 1.09 -10.50
C LEU A 92 -20.52 0.52 -11.82
N HIS A 93 -19.63 -0.02 -12.67
CA HIS A 93 -19.99 -0.45 -14.03
C HIS A 93 -19.80 -1.96 -14.27
N GLY A 94 -19.38 -2.71 -13.24
CA GLY A 94 -19.31 -4.17 -13.31
C GLY A 94 -18.12 -4.76 -14.07
N ALA A 95 -17.06 -3.99 -14.36
CA ALA A 95 -15.81 -4.55 -14.87
C ALA A 95 -15.28 -5.61 -13.90
N VAL A 96 -14.85 -6.76 -14.40
CA VAL A 96 -14.40 -7.88 -13.56
C VAL A 96 -12.90 -8.08 -13.72
N PHE A 97 -12.21 -8.31 -12.61
CA PHE A 97 -10.77 -8.58 -12.57
C PHE A 97 -10.48 -9.82 -11.73
N ASP A 98 -9.45 -10.56 -12.09
CA ASP A 98 -8.89 -11.60 -11.24
C ASP A 98 -7.93 -10.98 -10.21
N LEU A 99 -8.19 -11.19 -8.92
CA LEU A 99 -7.42 -10.62 -7.80
C LEU A 99 -6.01 -11.20 -7.66
N LYS A 100 -5.77 -12.40 -8.19
CA LYS A 100 -4.48 -13.09 -8.12
C LYS A 100 -3.51 -12.60 -9.19
N THR A 101 -4.02 -12.37 -10.41
CA THR A 101 -3.18 -11.95 -11.55
C THR A 101 -3.30 -10.46 -11.85
N GLY A 102 -4.40 -9.83 -11.46
CA GLY A 102 -4.81 -8.48 -11.89
C GLY A 102 -5.52 -8.46 -13.25
N GLU A 103 -5.59 -9.59 -13.96
CA GLU A 103 -6.09 -9.68 -15.32
C GLU A 103 -7.55 -9.22 -15.43
N VAL A 104 -7.86 -8.46 -16.48
CA VAL A 104 -9.24 -8.10 -16.80
C VAL A 104 -10.00 -9.31 -17.36
N MET A 105 -11.10 -9.66 -16.69
CA MET A 105 -11.91 -10.84 -17.02
C MET A 105 -13.21 -10.48 -17.74
N ALA A 106 -13.70 -9.25 -17.57
CA ALA A 106 -14.90 -8.78 -18.25
C ALA A 106 -14.90 -7.25 -18.47
N PRO A 107 -15.51 -6.77 -19.58
CA PRO A 107 -15.66 -5.34 -19.86
C PRO A 107 -16.49 -4.64 -18.77
N PRO A 108 -16.44 -3.30 -18.66
CA PRO A 108 -15.86 -2.34 -19.61
C PRO A 108 -14.38 -1.98 -19.42
N ALA A 109 -13.64 -2.67 -18.55
CA ALA A 109 -12.19 -2.50 -18.50
C ALA A 109 -11.49 -3.29 -19.64
N PHE A 110 -10.30 -2.82 -20.03
CA PHE A 110 -9.44 -3.46 -21.04
C PHE A 110 -7.96 -3.44 -20.65
N GLU A 111 -7.64 -2.93 -19.46
CA GLU A 111 -6.30 -2.86 -18.90
C GLU A 111 -6.33 -3.58 -17.55
N ASP A 112 -5.29 -4.36 -17.28
CA ASP A 112 -5.16 -5.15 -16.05
C ASP A 112 -4.87 -4.26 -14.84
N LEU A 113 -5.23 -4.74 -13.64
CA LEU A 113 -4.84 -4.10 -12.39
C LEU A 113 -3.38 -4.38 -12.07
N GLN A 114 -2.69 -3.39 -11.51
CA GLN A 114 -1.46 -3.64 -10.78
C GLN A 114 -1.75 -4.52 -9.55
N THR A 115 -0.92 -5.54 -9.34
CA THR A 115 -0.92 -6.38 -8.14
C THR A 115 0.24 -6.01 -7.22
N PHE A 116 0.08 -6.30 -5.92
CA PHE A 116 1.10 -6.06 -4.90
C PHE A 116 1.32 -7.33 -4.09
N LYS A 117 2.59 -7.61 -3.73
CA LYS A 117 2.87 -8.75 -2.85
C LYS A 117 2.38 -8.45 -1.43
N LEU A 118 1.83 -9.49 -0.80
CA LEU A 118 1.48 -9.48 0.61
C LEU A 118 2.44 -10.34 1.42
N LYS A 119 2.70 -9.91 2.65
CA LYS A 119 3.33 -10.70 3.70
C LYS A 119 2.36 -10.80 4.87
N ILE A 120 2.01 -12.04 5.24
CA ILE A 120 1.11 -12.31 6.36
C ILE A 120 1.89 -13.03 7.46
N GLU A 121 1.95 -12.41 8.63
CA GLU A 121 2.63 -12.93 9.81
C GLU A 121 1.67 -12.91 11.01
N GLY A 122 1.14 -14.07 11.39
CA GLY A 122 0.04 -14.16 12.34
C GLY A 122 -1.21 -13.51 11.76
N THR A 123 -1.68 -12.44 12.39
CA THR A 123 -2.80 -11.63 11.91
C THR A 123 -2.36 -10.36 11.19
N SER A 124 -1.07 -10.01 11.20
CA SER A 124 -0.56 -8.82 10.53
C SER A 124 -0.57 -9.00 9.01
N VAL A 125 -1.19 -8.06 8.30
CA VAL A 125 -1.14 -7.94 6.85
C VAL A 125 -0.24 -6.78 6.46
N SER A 126 0.83 -7.09 5.73
CA SER A 126 1.76 -6.09 5.18
C SER A 126 1.82 -6.17 3.66
N VAL A 127 1.94 -5.02 3.01
CA VAL A 127 2.02 -4.89 1.55
C VAL A 127 3.43 -4.46 1.16
N GLN A 128 3.95 -4.99 0.05
CA GLN A 128 5.21 -4.51 -0.54
C GLN A 128 5.13 -2.99 -0.78
N ASN A 129 6.16 -2.27 -0.38
CA ASN A 129 6.26 -0.83 -0.63
C ASN A 129 6.17 -0.58 -2.15
N PRO A 130 5.16 0.18 -2.64
CA PRO A 130 4.99 0.44 -4.06
C PRO A 130 6.12 1.27 -4.68
N ASP A 131 6.95 1.93 -3.86
CA ASP A 131 8.08 2.74 -4.28
C ASP A 131 9.43 1.98 -4.26
N ALA A 132 9.42 0.69 -3.90
CA ALA A 132 10.62 -0.15 -3.78
C ALA A 132 11.21 -0.63 -5.11
#